data_AF-A0A3P7IH40-F1
#
_entry.id   AF-A0A3P7IH40-F1
#
_cell.length_a   1.000
_cell.length_b   1.000
_cell.length_c   1.000
_cell.angle_alpha   90.00
_cell.angle_beta   90.00
_cell.angle_gamma   90.00
#
_symmetry.space_group_name_H-M   'P 1'
#
loop_
_entity.id
_entity.type
_entity.pdbx_description
1 polymer ?
#
loop_
_entity_poly.entity_id
_entity_poly.type
_entity_poly.pdbx_seq_one_letter_code
_entity_poly.pdbx_strand_id
1 'polypeptide(L)'
;MCKSDVVRNSFVQEALRAITLSNNGRLCQLISSGIPVDSLDSKQSQNTLLNWASDFSTVDIVKTLCESGANVNLANAKGETPLYTSVRRGDESIVRQLLASGADPSRRTDKGEDAFSIATAKGGALLPLLSMDK
;
A
#
# COMPACT_ATOMS: atom_id res chain seq x y z
N MET A 1 -26.75 3.05 9.45
CA MET A 1 -25.45 2.34 9.51
C MET A 1 -25.74 0.87 9.75
N CYS A 2 -25.60 0.04 8.73
CA CYS A 2 -25.99 -1.37 8.79
C CYS A 2 -24.90 -2.18 9.52
N LYS A 3 -25.29 -3.21 10.28
CA LYS A 3 -24.36 -4.08 11.02
C LYS A 3 -23.22 -4.63 10.14
N SER A 4 -23.47 -4.77 8.84
CA SER A 4 -22.50 -5.20 7.81
C SER A 4 -21.30 -4.26 7.64
N ASP A 5 -21.49 -2.94 7.79
CA ASP A 5 -20.41 -1.95 7.67
C ASP A 5 -19.49 -1.95 8.89
N VAL A 6 -20.08 -2.15 10.07
CA VAL A 6 -19.33 -2.27 11.34
C VAL A 6 -18.48 -3.55 11.34
N VAL A 7 -19.05 -4.66 10.87
CA VAL A 7 -18.35 -5.94 10.80
C VAL A 7 -17.21 -5.89 9.78
N ARG A 8 -17.44 -5.37 8.57
CA ARG A 8 -16.36 -5.14 7.59
C ARG A 8 -15.24 -4.29 8.17
N ASN A 9 -15.57 -3.22 8.89
CA ASN A 9 -14.56 -2.37 9.50
C ASN A 9 -13.74 -3.14 10.56
N SER A 10 -14.37 -3.95 11.41
CA SER A 10 -13.65 -4.75 12.43
C SER A 10 -12.63 -5.73 11.83
N PHE A 11 -12.98 -6.38 10.72
CA PHE A 11 -12.09 -7.31 10.01
C PHE A 11 -10.93 -6.59 9.32
N VAL A 12 -11.18 -5.41 8.75
CA VAL A 12 -10.12 -4.57 8.16
C VAL A 12 -9.16 -4.08 9.24
N GLN A 13 -9.66 -3.65 10.41
CA GLN A 13 -8.80 -3.28 11.54
C GLN A 13 -7.93 -4.46 12.00
N GLU A 14 -8.47 -5.67 12.03
CA GLU A 14 -7.70 -6.87 12.39
C GLU A 14 -6.62 -7.20 11.33
N ALA A 15 -6.93 -7.02 10.04
CA ALA A 15 -5.93 -7.16 8.97
C ALA A 15 -4.82 -6.12 9.13
N LEU A 16 -5.16 -4.86 9.42
CA LEU A 16 -4.18 -3.80 9.68
C LEU A 16 -3.31 -4.09 10.91
N ARG A 17 -3.91 -4.66 11.96
CA ARG A 17 -3.17 -5.10 13.15
C ARG A 17 -2.22 -6.23 12.80
N ALA A 18 -2.63 -7.20 11.98
CA ALA A 18 -1.75 -8.26 11.51
C ALA A 18 -0.56 -7.69 10.70
N ILE A 19 -0.78 -6.70 9.83
CA ILE A 19 0.29 -6.01 9.08
C ILE A 19 1.26 -5.31 10.03
N THR A 20 0.74 -4.57 11.01
CA THR A 20 1.56 -3.86 12.02
C THR A 20 2.41 -4.83 12.84
N LEU A 21 1.89 -6.03 13.10
CA LEU A 21 2.58 -7.11 13.82
C LEU A 21 3.42 -8.01 12.89
N SER A 22 3.51 -7.71 11.60
CA SER A 22 4.15 -8.54 10.56
C SER A 22 3.67 -10.01 10.56
N ASN A 23 2.39 -10.23 10.89
CA ASN A 23 1.80 -11.56 10.98
C ASN A 23 1.16 -11.96 9.64
N ASN A 24 1.99 -12.42 8.71
CA ASN A 24 1.57 -12.90 7.39
C ASN A 24 0.51 -14.02 7.49
N GLY A 25 0.69 -14.99 8.40
CA GLY A 25 -0.24 -16.11 8.54
C GLY A 25 -1.67 -15.66 8.89
N ARG A 26 -1.79 -14.69 9.82
CA ARG A 26 -3.08 -14.11 10.19
C ARG A 26 -3.68 -13.31 9.02
N LEU A 27 -2.86 -12.56 8.29
CA LEU A 27 -3.30 -11.81 7.12
C LEU A 27 -3.84 -12.74 6.02
N CYS A 28 -3.15 -13.84 5.70
CA CYS A 28 -3.62 -14.82 4.72
C CYS A 28 -4.96 -15.46 5.12
N GLN A 29 -5.12 -15.79 6.41
CA GLN A 29 -6.40 -16.32 6.93
C GLN A 29 -7.54 -15.32 6.74
N LEU A 30 -7.27 -14.04 7.02
CA LEU A 30 -8.23 -12.95 6.88
C LEU A 30 -8.64 -12.74 5.42
N ILE A 31 -7.67 -12.74 4.50
CA ILE A 31 -7.94 -12.67 3.05
C ILE A 31 -8.76 -13.89 2.60
N SER A 32 -8.39 -15.09 3.04
CA SER A 32 -9.11 -16.34 2.74
C SER A 32 -10.53 -16.35 3.34
N SER A 33 -10.77 -15.61 4.42
CA SER A 33 -12.09 -15.46 5.04
C SER A 33 -13.06 -14.58 4.24
N GLY A 34 -12.59 -13.98 3.13
CA GLY A 34 -13.40 -13.17 2.22
C GLY A 34 -13.30 -11.67 2.45
N ILE A 35 -12.24 -11.20 3.13
CA ILE A 35 -11.96 -9.77 3.25
C ILE A 35 -11.37 -9.27 1.93
N PRO A 36 -11.88 -8.18 1.34
CA PRO A 36 -11.27 -7.58 0.18
C PRO A 36 -9.89 -7.01 0.55
N VAL A 37 -8.84 -7.44 -0.16
CA VAL A 37 -7.45 -6.98 0.03
C VAL A 37 -7.30 -5.47 -0.19
N ASP A 38 -8.18 -4.89 -0.99
CA ASP A 38 -8.25 -3.48 -1.32
C ASP A 38 -9.08 -2.65 -0.32
N SER A 39 -9.37 -3.24 0.85
CA SER A 39 -10.10 -2.54 1.89
C SER A 39 -9.37 -1.28 2.35
N LEU A 40 -10.14 -0.21 2.49
CA LEU A 40 -9.68 1.05 3.03
C LEU A 40 -9.93 1.10 4.53
N ASP A 41 -8.98 1.68 5.27
CA ASP A 41 -9.14 2.00 6.68
C ASP A 41 -10.29 3.01 6.88
N SER A 42 -10.95 2.97 8.03
CA SER A 42 -12.00 3.92 8.40
C SER A 42 -11.45 5.21 9.02
N LYS A 43 -10.13 5.34 9.14
CA LYS A 43 -9.48 6.61 9.49
C LYS A 43 -9.68 7.65 8.39
N GLN A 44 -9.45 8.91 8.75
CA GLN A 44 -9.53 10.06 7.83
C GLN A 44 -8.64 9.91 6.58
N SER A 45 -7.56 9.11 6.64
CA SER A 45 -6.67 8.86 5.51
C SER A 45 -7.18 7.80 4.53
N GLN A 46 -8.15 6.95 4.90
CA GLN A 46 -8.62 5.81 4.10
C GLN A 46 -7.49 5.01 3.44
N ASN A 47 -6.48 4.63 4.24
CA ASN A 47 -5.33 3.90 3.72
C ASN A 47 -5.70 2.46 3.35
N THR A 48 -5.25 2.00 2.19
CA THR A 48 -5.30 0.59 1.76
C THR A 48 -4.38 -0.30 2.61
N LEU A 49 -4.61 -1.62 2.64
CA LEU A 49 -3.68 -2.58 3.26
C LEU A 49 -2.24 -2.45 2.72
N LEU A 50 -2.08 -2.28 1.40
CA LEU A 50 -0.76 -2.11 0.76
C LEU A 50 -0.05 -0.82 1.20
N ASN A 51 -0.77 0.29 1.35
CA ASN A 51 -0.22 1.53 1.90
C ASN A 51 0.34 1.33 3.31
N TRP A 52 -0.39 0.61 4.17
CA TRP A 52 0.10 0.29 5.51
C TRP A 52 1.32 -0.63 5.47
N ALA A 53 1.29 -1.67 4.65
CA ALA A 53 2.43 -2.57 4.48
C ALA A 53 3.69 -1.84 3.98
N SER A 54 3.50 -0.88 3.08
CA SER A 54 4.54 0.02 2.57
C SER A 54 5.03 0.99 3.64
N ASP A 55 4.15 1.51 4.49
CA ASP A 55 4.54 2.38 5.60
C ASP A 55 5.25 1.61 6.73
N PHE A 56 4.97 0.32 6.93
CA PHE A 56 5.70 -0.48 7.92
C PHE A 56 6.99 -1.12 7.36
N SER A 57 7.35 -0.87 6.11
CA SER A 57 8.51 -1.48 5.44
C SER A 57 8.49 -3.02 5.47
N THR A 58 7.30 -3.61 5.32
CA THR A 58 7.09 -5.07 5.44
C THR A 58 7.01 -5.74 4.06
N VAL A 59 8.17 -6.09 3.49
CA VAL A 59 8.24 -6.68 2.13
C VAL A 59 7.43 -7.97 2.00
N ASP A 60 7.47 -8.86 2.99
CA ASP A 60 6.74 -10.14 2.96
C ASP A 60 5.21 -9.92 2.88
N ILE A 61 4.71 -8.94 3.63
CA ILE A 61 3.29 -8.56 3.63
C ILE A 61 2.92 -7.93 2.29
N VAL A 62 3.74 -7.02 1.76
CA VAL A 62 3.52 -6.41 0.44
C VAL A 62 3.43 -7.48 -0.63
N LYS A 63 4.35 -8.44 -0.62
CA LYS A 63 4.35 -9.57 -1.55
C LYS A 63 3.08 -10.42 -1.41
N THR A 64 2.73 -10.80 -0.18
CA THR A 64 1.51 -11.58 0.11
C THR A 64 0.25 -10.86 -0.39
N LEU A 65 0.14 -9.55 -0.17
CA LEU A 65 -0.98 -8.74 -0.64
C LEU A 65 -1.03 -8.67 -2.17
N CYS A 66 0.12 -8.45 -2.83
CA CYS A 66 0.21 -8.46 -4.28
C CYS A 66 -0.19 -9.82 -4.87
N GLU A 67 0.31 -10.93 -4.30
CA GLU A 67 -0.04 -12.30 -4.70
C GLU A 67 -1.52 -12.62 -4.47
N SER A 68 -2.13 -11.99 -3.46
CA SER A 68 -3.56 -12.08 -3.19
C SER A 68 -4.43 -11.23 -4.13
N GLY A 69 -3.83 -10.55 -5.12
CA GLY A 69 -4.53 -9.73 -6.10
C GLY A 69 -4.84 -8.31 -5.65
N ALA A 70 -4.08 -7.77 -4.67
CA ALA A 70 -4.25 -6.38 -4.24
C ALA A 70 -3.91 -5.39 -5.36
N ASN A 71 -4.71 -4.34 -5.47
CA ASN A 71 -4.51 -3.28 -6.45
C ASN A 71 -3.39 -2.33 -5.99
N VAL A 72 -2.21 -2.50 -6.59
CA VAL A 72 -1.02 -1.68 -6.30
C VAL A 72 -1.16 -0.19 -6.66
N ASN A 73 -2.15 0.15 -7.49
CA ASN A 73 -2.43 1.52 -7.93
C ASN A 73 -3.59 2.17 -7.17
N LEU A 74 -4.16 1.48 -6.19
CA LEU A 74 -5.24 2.01 -5.37
C LEU A 74 -4.71 3.09 -4.43
N ALA A 75 -5.23 4.30 -4.60
CA ALA A 75 -4.86 5.44 -3.78
C ALA A 75 -5.74 5.54 -2.53
N ASN A 76 -5.18 6.11 -1.47
CA ASN A 76 -5.93 6.48 -0.27
C ASN A 76 -6.75 7.78 -0.48
N ALA A 77 -7.43 8.28 0.56
CA ALA A 77 -8.22 9.52 0.47
C ALA A 77 -7.41 10.81 0.23
N LYS A 78 -6.08 10.73 0.20
CA LYS A 78 -5.17 11.84 -0.14
C LYS A 78 -4.56 11.70 -1.54
N GLY A 79 -4.98 10.68 -2.29
CA GLY A 79 -4.37 10.30 -3.56
C GLY A 79 -3.01 9.60 -3.42
N GLU A 80 -2.58 9.21 -2.21
CA GLU A 80 -1.31 8.51 -2.00
C GLU A 80 -1.44 7.03 -2.36
N THR A 81 -0.67 6.59 -3.35
CA THR A 81 -0.54 5.18 -3.74
C THR A 81 0.48 4.46 -2.84
N PRO A 82 0.43 3.11 -2.74
CA PRO A 82 1.45 2.32 -2.05
C PRO A 82 2.87 2.65 -2.54
N LEU A 83 3.04 2.85 -3.85
CA LEU A 83 4.30 3.24 -4.45
C LEU A 83 4.77 4.61 -3.92
N TYR A 84 3.89 5.62 -3.92
CA TYR A 84 4.20 6.93 -3.34
C TYR A 84 4.67 6.82 -1.88
N THR A 85 3.96 6.03 -1.06
CA THR A 85 4.30 5.82 0.36
C THR A 85 5.67 5.15 0.52
N SER A 86 5.97 4.10 -0.26
CA SER A 86 7.27 3.42 -0.21
C SER A 86 8.44 4.32 -0.63
N VAL A 87 8.24 5.16 -1.65
CA VAL A 87 9.26 6.12 -2.10
C VAL A 87 9.47 7.21 -1.05
N ARG A 88 8.39 7.70 -0.43
CA ARG A 88 8.46 8.66 0.68
C ARG A 88 9.28 8.12 1.84
N ARG A 89 9.20 6.81 2.10
CA ARG A 89 10.02 6.14 3.11
C ARG A 89 11.46 5.93 2.69
N GLY A 90 11.72 5.73 1.41
CA GLY A 90 13.04 5.37 0.90
C GLY A 90 13.25 3.86 0.78
N ASP A 91 12.17 3.07 0.85
CA ASP A 91 12.24 1.61 0.90
C ASP A 91 12.37 1.00 -0.51
N GLU A 92 13.60 0.94 -1.02
CA GLU A 92 13.91 0.42 -2.37
C GLU A 92 13.33 -0.97 -2.62
N SER A 93 13.40 -1.88 -1.66
CA SER A 93 12.88 -3.25 -1.80
C SER A 93 11.38 -3.27 -2.09
N ILE A 94 10.61 -2.42 -1.42
CA ILE A 94 9.15 -2.32 -1.62
C ILE A 94 8.85 -1.62 -2.94
N VAL A 95 9.59 -0.55 -3.26
CA VAL A 95 9.46 0.15 -4.55
C VAL A 95 9.64 -0.83 -5.70
N ARG A 96 10.71 -1.63 -5.68
CA ARG A 96 10.96 -2.67 -6.71
C ARG A 96 9.84 -3.70 -6.76
N GLN A 97 9.36 -4.17 -5.61
CA GLN A 97 8.28 -5.15 -5.56
C GLN A 97 6.97 -4.60 -6.13
N LEU A 98 6.62 -3.35 -5.80
CA LEU A 98 5.41 -2.69 -6.31
C LEU A 98 5.51 -2.41 -7.81
N LEU A 99 6.66 -1.93 -8.29
CA LEU A 99 6.90 -1.73 -9.72
C LEU A 99 6.81 -3.05 -10.49
N ALA A 100 7.40 -4.13 -9.96
CA ALA A 100 7.30 -5.47 -10.54
C ALA A 100 5.85 -5.99 -10.57
N SER A 101 5.02 -5.55 -9.61
CA SER A 101 3.58 -5.83 -9.58
C SER A 101 2.74 -4.88 -10.46
N GLY A 102 3.36 -3.99 -11.26
CA GLY A 102 2.66 -3.08 -12.17
C GLY A 102 2.20 -1.76 -11.55
N ALA A 103 2.87 -1.29 -10.49
CA ALA A 103 2.59 0.02 -9.93
C ALA A 103 3.00 1.15 -10.88
N ASP A 104 2.14 2.14 -11.02
CA ASP A 104 2.30 3.28 -11.91
C ASP A 104 2.93 4.47 -11.15
N PRO A 105 4.20 4.84 -11.44
CA PRO A 105 4.88 5.95 -10.80
C PRO A 105 4.35 7.33 -11.23
N SER A 106 3.56 7.41 -12.31
CA SER A 106 3.01 8.67 -12.82
C SER A 106 1.78 9.15 -12.04
N ARG A 107 1.24 8.31 -11.15
CA ARG A 107 0.08 8.67 -10.34
C ARG A 107 0.40 9.80 -9.37
N ARG A 108 -0.48 10.79 -9.38
CA ARG A 108 -0.38 12.00 -8.55
C ARG A 108 -1.33 11.93 -7.37
N THR A 109 -0.83 12.39 -6.24
CA THR A 109 -1.63 12.69 -5.04
C THR A 109 -2.53 13.89 -5.27
N ASP A 110 -3.43 14.16 -4.33
CA ASP A 110 -4.31 15.34 -4.37
C ASP A 110 -3.52 16.66 -4.33
N LYS A 111 -2.27 16.62 -3.86
CA LYS A 111 -1.33 17.75 -3.87
C LYS A 111 -0.63 17.93 -5.22
N GLY A 112 -0.87 17.06 -6.18
CA GLY A 112 -0.18 17.03 -7.47
C GLY A 112 1.22 16.42 -7.43
N GLU A 113 1.62 15.83 -6.29
CA GLU A 113 2.93 15.17 -6.13
C GLU A 113 2.86 13.74 -6.67
N ASP A 114 3.83 13.34 -7.51
CA ASP A 114 4.02 11.95 -7.97
C ASP A 114 5.21 11.28 -7.25
N ALA A 115 5.42 9.99 -7.54
CA ALA A 115 6.54 9.23 -6.98
C ALA A 115 7.90 9.88 -7.32
N PHE A 116 8.02 10.49 -8.50
CA PHE A 116 9.25 11.15 -8.96
C PHE A 116 9.55 12.42 -8.15
N SER A 117 8.51 13.22 -7.86
CA SER A 117 8.60 14.46 -7.08
C SER A 117 9.11 14.17 -5.67
N ILE A 118 8.55 13.15 -5.00
CA ILE A 118 8.99 12.79 -3.64
C ILE A 118 10.37 12.12 -3.64
N ALA A 119 10.70 11.30 -4.64
CA ALA A 119 12.05 10.74 -4.79
C ALA A 119 13.11 11.83 -4.94
N THR A 120 12.80 12.88 -5.72
CA THR A 120 13.66 14.06 -5.90
C THR A 120 13.85 14.79 -4.57
N ALA A 121 12.75 15.05 -3.84
CA ALA A 121 12.79 15.71 -2.54
C ALA A 121 13.59 14.93 -1.47
N LYS A 122 13.69 13.61 -1.62
CA LYS A 122 14.45 12.71 -0.73
C LYS A 122 15.94 12.57 -1.10
N GLY A 123 16.42 13.32 -2.10
CA GLY A 123 17.82 13.30 -2.53
C GLY A 123 18.09 12.36 -3.72
N GLY A 124 17.05 11.86 -4.38
CA GLY A 124 17.17 11.24 -5.69
C GLY A 124 17.59 9.77 -5.74
N ALA A 125 17.81 9.12 -4.60
CA ALA A 125 18.28 7.73 -4.53
C ALA A 125 17.38 6.72 -5.28
N LEU A 126 16.06 6.97 -5.27
CA LEU A 126 15.07 6.10 -5.91
C LEU A 126 14.69 6.54 -7.33
N LEU A 127 15.21 7.67 -7.82
CA LEU A 127 14.96 8.14 -9.20
C LEU A 127 15.36 7.12 -10.27
N PRO A 128 16.51 6.42 -10.16
CA PRO A 128 16.88 5.40 -11.14
C PRO A 128 15.86 4.27 -11.23
N LEU A 129 15.16 3.94 -10.13
CA LEU A 129 14.15 2.88 -10.10
C LEU A 129 12.85 3.33 -10.77
N LEU A 130 12.43 4.56 -10.48
CA LEU A 130 11.20 5.13 -11.04
C LEU A 130 11.36 5.52 -12.51
N SER A 131 12.60 5.79 -12.95
CA SER A 131 12.94 6.14 -14.32
C SER A 131 13.14 4.93 -15.24
N MET A 132 12.93 3.70 -14.77
CA MET A 132 13.13 2.49 -15.60
C MET A 132 12.06 2.28 -16.67
N ASP A 133 11.03 3.13 -16.75
CA ASP A 133 9.99 3.03 -17.78
C ASP A 133 10.19 4.09 -18.87
N LYS A 134 10.98 3.73 -19.90
CA LYS A 134 10.90 4.22 -21.29
C LYS A 134 11.37 3.15 -22.27
#